data_AF-A0A656PMD4-F1
#
_entry.id   AF-A0A656PMD4-F1
#
_cell.length_a   1.000
_cell.length_b   1.000
_cell.length_c   1.000
_cell.angle_alpha   90.00
_cell.angle_beta   90.00
_cell.angle_gamma   90.00
#
_symmetry.space_group_name_H-M   'P 1'
#
loop_
_entity.id
_entity.type
_entity.pdbx_description
1 polymer ?
#
loop_
_entity_poly.entity_id
_entity_poly.type
_entity_poly.pdbx_seq_one_letter_code
_entity_poly.pdbx_strand_id
1 'polypeptide(L)'
;MPVLAAYIGYSGVSVALEKQDGSFGFQRFPYSYSRELFSSVCDENFFYTQVLDGIAKENKVKLADFDVLMTGIVSFPLQDLNIKLMADVRDLLSKYDGNFPVLVDESAVMTKDSVLSQVPIDFVTNNEYFANISIYPQLITRDYNDQVSLDGLIIDKVKKAGIKLTSDKPVVFTGDRFARRDYETVFKYSLALDLFDSPGYYYVKIDKNNAVLLAQLIKEYNPNINVDTSQIIENVGTFAIVPGDTEVLLSTALDTGQFFDIKKSSVFAIPLDNSITTKLSVKNKSIGNLEGGVVGGTLGLLFDTREVRTQLISDIKIMNVFMREIEEAVKGI
;
A
#
# COMPACT_ATOMS: atom_id res chain seq x y z
N MET A 1 -4.59 27.85 -11.49
CA MET A 1 -5.76 27.00 -11.80
C MET A 1 -5.73 25.85 -10.80
N PRO A 2 -6.86 25.35 -10.28
CA PRO A 2 -6.82 24.22 -9.36
C PRO A 2 -6.26 22.97 -10.04
N VAL A 3 -5.63 22.10 -9.27
CA VAL A 3 -4.98 20.89 -9.80
C VAL A 3 -5.86 19.64 -9.65
N LEU A 4 -5.90 18.81 -10.71
CA LEU A 4 -6.42 17.44 -10.68
C LEU A 4 -5.31 16.49 -11.09
N ALA A 5 -4.79 15.71 -10.16
CA ALA A 5 -3.78 14.69 -10.43
C ALA A 5 -4.42 13.30 -10.47
N ALA A 6 -4.07 12.49 -11.47
CA ALA A 6 -4.60 11.14 -11.65
C ALA A 6 -3.47 10.10 -11.79
N TYR A 7 -3.61 9.00 -11.05
CA TYR A 7 -2.84 7.76 -11.20
C TYR A 7 -3.74 6.73 -11.87
N ILE A 8 -3.35 6.27 -13.06
CA ILE A 8 -4.01 5.17 -13.77
C ILE A 8 -3.28 3.87 -13.44
N GLY A 9 -3.95 3.01 -12.67
CA GLY A 9 -3.50 1.65 -12.38
C GLY A 9 -4.12 0.60 -13.30
N TYR A 10 -3.96 -0.68 -12.95
CA TYR A 10 -4.56 -1.83 -13.64
C TYR A 10 -6.01 -2.12 -13.22
N SER A 11 -6.37 -1.75 -12.00
CA SER A 11 -7.66 -2.05 -11.36
C SER A 11 -8.44 -0.81 -10.96
N GLY A 12 -7.91 0.38 -11.21
CA GLY A 12 -8.63 1.63 -10.97
C GLY A 12 -7.84 2.89 -11.27
N VAL A 13 -8.54 4.01 -11.18
CA VAL A 13 -7.98 5.36 -11.29
C VAL A 13 -8.05 6.03 -9.93
N SER A 14 -6.91 6.38 -9.35
CA SER A 14 -6.84 7.18 -8.13
C SER A 14 -6.64 8.66 -8.49
N VAL A 15 -7.33 9.56 -7.81
CA VAL A 15 -7.33 11.00 -8.11
C VAL A 15 -7.12 11.83 -6.85
N ALA A 16 -6.30 12.88 -6.96
CA ALA A 16 -6.19 13.96 -5.99
C ALA A 16 -6.70 15.26 -6.60
N LEU A 17 -7.64 15.91 -5.92
CA LEU A 17 -8.31 17.12 -6.39
C LEU A 17 -8.09 18.26 -5.41
N GLU A 18 -7.58 19.38 -5.91
CA GLU A 18 -7.46 20.61 -5.13
C GLU A 18 -8.83 21.21 -4.85
N LYS A 19 -9.13 21.45 -3.58
CA LYS A 19 -10.36 22.10 -3.10
C LYS A 19 -10.17 23.61 -3.04
N GLN A 20 -11.28 24.33 -2.86
CA GLN A 20 -11.29 25.80 -2.79
C GLN A 20 -10.44 26.37 -1.64
N ASP A 21 -10.23 25.61 -0.57
CA ASP A 21 -9.40 25.98 0.57
C ASP A 21 -7.91 25.66 0.38
N GLY A 22 -7.53 25.13 -0.80
CA GLY A 22 -6.16 24.71 -1.12
C GLY A 22 -5.79 23.33 -0.58
N SER A 23 -6.68 22.64 0.15
CA SER A 23 -6.48 21.26 0.57
C SER A 23 -6.76 20.27 -0.57
N PHE A 24 -6.31 19.02 -0.42
CA PHE A 24 -6.53 17.99 -1.43
C PHE A 24 -7.53 16.93 -0.94
N GLY A 25 -8.51 16.62 -1.79
CA GLY A 25 -9.38 15.46 -1.63
C GLY A 25 -8.86 14.28 -2.45
N PHE A 26 -8.87 13.08 -1.87
CA PHE A 26 -8.46 11.85 -2.55
C PHE A 26 -9.67 10.97 -2.84
N GLN A 27 -9.77 10.48 -4.08
CA GLN A 27 -10.88 9.67 -4.57
C GLN A 27 -10.34 8.54 -5.45
N ARG A 28 -11.11 7.47 -5.60
CA ARG A 28 -10.76 6.35 -6.48
C ARG A 28 -11.96 5.91 -7.27
N PHE A 29 -11.79 5.84 -8.59
CA PHE A 29 -12.70 5.16 -9.49
C PHE A 29 -12.26 3.70 -9.64
N PRO A 30 -13.13 2.72 -9.37
CA PRO A 30 -12.72 1.32 -9.20
C PRO A 30 -12.64 0.54 -10.53
N TYR A 31 -12.33 1.21 -11.65
CA TYR A 31 -12.16 0.53 -12.94
C TYR A 31 -11.04 1.17 -13.75
N SER A 32 -10.44 0.36 -14.61
CA SER A 32 -9.49 0.81 -15.65
C SER A 32 -10.01 0.39 -17.02
N TYR A 33 -9.47 1.00 -18.07
CA TYR A 33 -9.84 0.62 -19.43
C TYR A 33 -9.35 -0.79 -19.75
N SER A 34 -10.28 -1.69 -20.10
CA SER A 34 -10.00 -2.97 -20.76
C SER A 34 -10.48 -2.90 -22.21
N ARG A 35 -9.57 -3.16 -23.15
CA ARG A 35 -9.89 -3.20 -24.58
C ARG A 35 -10.91 -4.29 -24.88
N GLU A 36 -10.81 -5.45 -24.23
CA GLU A 36 -11.69 -6.60 -24.45
C GLU A 36 -13.16 -6.26 -24.16
N LEU A 37 -13.41 -5.42 -23.17
CA LEU A 37 -14.77 -5.01 -22.80
C LEU A 37 -15.26 -3.79 -23.55
N PHE A 38 -14.42 -2.76 -23.58
CA PHE A 38 -14.89 -1.42 -23.88
C PHE A 38 -14.66 -1.05 -25.33
N SER A 39 -13.82 -1.75 -26.09
CA SER A 39 -13.51 -1.39 -27.49
C SER A 39 -14.73 -1.33 -28.42
N SER A 40 -15.84 -2.00 -28.07
CA SER A 40 -17.08 -1.91 -28.83
C SER A 40 -17.92 -0.66 -28.52
N VAL A 41 -17.64 0.02 -27.40
CA VAL A 41 -18.41 1.16 -26.87
C VAL A 41 -17.59 2.46 -26.85
N CYS A 42 -16.31 2.38 -26.49
CA CYS A 42 -15.41 3.53 -26.42
C CYS A 42 -13.94 3.14 -26.55
N ASP A 43 -13.12 4.11 -26.97
CA ASP A 43 -11.67 4.00 -26.85
C ASP A 43 -11.18 4.41 -25.45
N GLU A 44 -9.91 4.14 -25.20
CA GLU A 44 -9.25 4.41 -23.92
C GLU A 44 -9.28 5.89 -23.54
N ASN A 45 -9.13 6.77 -24.53
CA ASN A 45 -9.09 8.21 -24.34
C ASN A 45 -10.46 8.75 -23.92
N PHE A 46 -11.52 8.33 -24.61
CA PHE A 46 -12.89 8.63 -24.24
C PHE A 46 -13.22 8.09 -22.85
N PHE A 47 -12.84 6.84 -22.54
CA PHE A 47 -13.08 6.24 -21.23
C PHE A 47 -12.51 7.10 -20.10
N TYR A 48 -11.20 7.39 -20.13
CA TYR A 48 -10.58 8.17 -19.06
C TYR A 48 -11.06 9.63 -19.03
N THR A 49 -11.39 10.22 -20.18
CA THR A 49 -12.04 11.54 -20.21
C THR A 49 -13.37 11.54 -19.46
N GLN A 50 -14.22 10.52 -19.67
CA GLN A 50 -15.49 10.38 -18.95
C GLN A 50 -15.28 10.12 -17.46
N VAL A 51 -14.28 9.32 -17.08
CA VAL A 51 -13.94 9.08 -15.67
C VAL A 51 -13.56 10.38 -14.97
N LEU A 52 -12.62 11.14 -15.54
CA LEU A 52 -12.16 12.39 -14.92
C LEU A 52 -13.26 13.46 -14.91
N ASP A 53 -14.09 13.55 -15.96
CA ASP A 53 -15.22 14.46 -16.00
C ASP A 53 -16.31 14.08 -14.98
N GLY A 54 -16.56 12.78 -14.80
CA GLY A 54 -17.44 12.25 -13.75
C GLY A 54 -16.96 12.66 -12.35
N ILE A 55 -15.67 12.45 -12.06
CA ILE A 55 -15.06 12.85 -10.78
C ILE A 55 -15.16 14.37 -10.58
N ALA A 56 -14.85 15.18 -11.59
CA ALA A 56 -14.99 16.63 -11.50
C ALA A 56 -16.45 17.05 -11.19
N LYS A 57 -17.42 16.45 -11.90
CA LYS A 57 -18.86 16.70 -11.71
C LYS A 57 -19.36 16.34 -10.32
N GLU A 58 -18.93 15.21 -9.77
CA GLU A 58 -19.25 14.80 -8.38
C GLU A 58 -18.78 15.85 -7.36
N ASN A 59 -17.68 16.54 -7.67
CA ASN A 59 -17.14 17.64 -6.86
C ASN A 59 -17.68 19.01 -7.26
N LYS A 60 -18.70 19.08 -8.15
CA LYS A 60 -19.37 20.30 -8.62
C LYS A 60 -18.47 21.28 -9.38
N VAL A 61 -17.45 20.78 -10.07
CA VAL A 61 -16.52 21.57 -10.90
C VAL A 61 -16.45 20.96 -12.31
N LYS A 62 -16.04 21.73 -13.33
CA LYS A 62 -15.82 21.18 -14.67
C LYS A 62 -14.38 20.73 -14.81
N LEU A 63 -14.15 19.65 -15.57
CA LEU A 63 -12.80 19.16 -15.84
C LEU A 63 -11.91 20.24 -16.50
N ALA A 64 -12.49 21.07 -17.38
CA ALA A 64 -11.80 22.16 -18.05
C ALA A 64 -11.29 23.27 -17.12
N ASP A 65 -11.77 23.32 -15.87
CA ASP A 65 -11.34 24.28 -14.87
C ASP A 65 -10.09 23.81 -14.10
N PHE A 66 -9.59 22.60 -14.36
CA PHE A 66 -8.41 22.02 -13.69
C PHE A 66 -7.18 21.95 -14.59
N ASP A 67 -6.01 22.14 -13.98
CA ASP A 67 -4.74 21.69 -14.54
C ASP A 67 -4.66 20.17 -14.29
N VAL A 68 -4.80 19.38 -15.36
CA VAL A 68 -4.81 17.92 -15.28
C VAL A 68 -3.38 17.39 -15.32
N LEU A 69 -2.99 16.60 -14.31
CA LEU A 69 -1.70 15.92 -14.20
C LEU A 69 -1.95 14.41 -14.23
N MET A 70 -1.07 13.65 -14.89
CA MET A 70 -1.25 12.21 -15.04
C MET A 70 0.02 11.42 -14.77
N THR A 71 -0.16 10.23 -14.21
CA THR A 71 0.88 9.22 -14.03
C THR A 71 0.24 7.83 -14.08
N GLY A 72 1.05 6.80 -14.28
CA GLY A 72 0.62 5.41 -14.30
C GLY A 72 1.75 4.49 -14.77
N ILE A 73 1.51 3.18 -14.69
CA ILE A 73 2.52 2.16 -15.05
C ILE A 73 2.64 1.96 -16.56
N VAL A 74 1.59 2.31 -17.31
CA VAL A 74 1.55 2.23 -18.76
C VAL A 74 1.69 3.64 -19.33
N SER A 75 2.45 3.81 -20.42
CA SER A 75 2.51 5.11 -21.11
C SER A 75 1.19 5.34 -21.86
N PHE A 76 0.46 6.40 -21.52
CA PHE A 76 -0.84 6.71 -22.14
C PHE A 76 -0.76 8.00 -22.97
N PRO A 77 -0.82 7.95 -24.31
CA PRO A 77 -1.11 9.14 -25.08
C PRO A 77 -2.62 9.42 -25.05
N LEU A 78 -3.09 10.15 -24.04
CA LEU A 78 -4.47 10.66 -23.98
C LEU A 78 -4.52 12.04 -24.62
N GLN A 79 -4.69 12.07 -25.95
CA GLN A 79 -4.53 13.29 -26.76
C GLN A 79 -5.62 14.34 -26.51
N ASP A 80 -6.80 13.94 -26.03
CA ASP A 80 -7.95 14.84 -25.85
C ASP A 80 -7.99 15.50 -24.47
N LEU A 81 -7.20 15.00 -23.51
CA LEU A 81 -7.03 15.63 -22.21
C LEU A 81 -5.91 16.67 -22.33
N ASN A 82 -6.19 17.93 -21.98
CA ASN A 82 -5.19 19.01 -21.93
C ASN A 82 -4.24 18.82 -20.73
N ILE A 83 -3.47 17.74 -20.78
CA ILE A 83 -2.58 17.29 -19.69
C ILE A 83 -1.41 18.27 -19.59
N LYS A 84 -1.25 18.85 -18.40
CA LYS A 84 -0.17 19.81 -18.09
C LYS A 84 1.13 19.15 -17.73
N LEU A 85 1.05 17.98 -17.08
CA LEU A 85 2.21 17.16 -16.73
C LEU A 85 1.84 15.69 -16.84
N MET A 86 2.71 14.93 -17.48
CA MET A 86 2.70 13.47 -17.45
C MET A 86 4.05 13.00 -16.94
N ALA A 87 4.05 12.14 -15.92
CA ALA A 87 5.28 11.62 -15.33
C ALA A 87 5.22 10.10 -15.14
N ASP A 88 6.37 9.44 -15.32
CA ASP A 88 6.51 8.01 -15.05
C ASP A 88 6.48 7.76 -13.53
N VAL A 89 5.77 6.71 -13.11
CA VAL A 89 5.67 6.30 -11.70
C VAL A 89 7.05 6.08 -11.09
N ARG A 90 7.99 5.50 -11.84
CA ARG A 90 9.36 5.27 -11.40
C ARG A 90 10.07 6.57 -11.08
N ASP A 91 9.92 7.57 -11.93
CA ASP A 91 10.55 8.89 -11.73
C ASP A 91 9.99 9.55 -10.47
N LEU A 92 8.67 9.46 -10.25
CA LEU A 92 8.04 9.98 -9.04
C LEU A 92 8.55 9.25 -7.79
N LEU A 93 8.58 7.91 -7.79
CA LEU A 93 9.06 7.12 -6.65
C LEU A 93 10.53 7.43 -6.32
N SER A 94 11.38 7.61 -7.32
CA SER A 94 12.82 7.90 -7.13
C SER A 94 13.09 9.25 -6.46
N LYS A 95 12.17 10.21 -6.62
CA LYS A 95 12.27 11.59 -6.09
C LYS A 95 11.53 11.77 -4.76
N TYR A 96 10.90 10.72 -4.23
CA TYR A 96 10.13 10.80 -3.00
C TYR A 96 11.05 10.66 -1.77
N ASP A 97 11.23 11.78 -1.06
CA ASP A 97 12.14 11.85 0.10
C ASP A 97 11.49 11.49 1.45
N GLY A 98 10.19 11.23 1.47
CA GLY A 98 9.41 10.97 2.69
C GLY A 98 9.62 9.56 3.26
N ASN A 99 8.55 8.79 3.36
CA ASN A 99 8.61 7.35 3.68
C ASN A 99 9.36 6.58 2.57
N PHE A 100 9.80 5.35 2.82
CA PHE A 100 10.30 4.47 1.76
C PHE A 100 9.11 3.85 1.00
N PRO A 101 8.87 4.21 -0.27
CA PRO A 101 7.69 3.76 -0.98
C PRO A 101 7.92 2.39 -1.63
N VAL A 102 6.97 1.49 -1.42
CA VAL A 102 6.90 0.18 -2.08
C VAL A 102 5.58 0.12 -2.83
N LEU A 103 5.65 0.33 -4.14
CA LEU A 103 4.51 0.17 -5.03
C LEU A 103 4.35 -1.31 -5.36
N VAL A 104 3.14 -1.83 -5.14
CA VAL A 104 2.76 -3.19 -5.45
C VAL A 104 1.50 -3.15 -6.32
N ASP A 105 1.67 -3.52 -7.57
CA ASP A 105 0.60 -3.77 -8.51
C ASP A 105 0.65 -5.25 -8.94
N GLU A 106 -0.32 -5.68 -9.72
CA GLU A 106 -0.50 -7.09 -10.08
C GLU A 106 0.61 -7.59 -11.01
N SER A 107 1.21 -6.69 -11.77
CA SER A 107 2.25 -6.99 -12.76
C SER A 107 3.65 -6.59 -12.32
N ALA A 108 3.78 -5.74 -11.29
CA ALA A 108 5.05 -5.16 -10.90
C ALA A 108 5.13 -4.82 -9.41
N VAL A 109 6.34 -4.96 -8.87
CA VAL A 109 6.71 -4.38 -7.56
C VAL A 109 7.83 -3.38 -7.81
N MET A 110 7.63 -2.14 -7.37
CA MET A 110 8.59 -1.06 -7.55
C MET A 110 8.94 -0.41 -6.21
N THR A 111 10.20 -0.06 -6.08
CA THR A 111 10.73 0.76 -4.99
C THR A 111 11.49 1.93 -5.61
N LYS A 112 11.97 2.86 -4.80
CA LYS A 112 12.82 3.95 -5.29
C LYS A 112 14.10 3.45 -6.02
N ASP A 113 14.61 2.28 -5.62
CA ASP A 113 15.91 1.75 -6.08
C ASP A 113 15.78 0.61 -7.10
N SER A 114 14.65 -0.10 -7.11
CA SER A 114 14.48 -1.35 -7.86
C SER A 114 13.10 -1.44 -8.49
N VAL A 115 13.04 -1.98 -9.71
CA VAL A 115 11.80 -2.35 -10.39
C VAL A 115 11.85 -3.84 -10.68
N LEU A 116 10.86 -4.58 -10.17
CA LEU A 116 10.62 -5.97 -10.54
C LEU A 116 9.42 -6.02 -11.45
N SER A 117 9.68 -6.34 -12.71
CA SER A 117 8.65 -6.52 -13.70
C SER A 117 8.31 -8.00 -13.88
N GLN A 118 7.00 -8.22 -14.02
CA GLN A 118 6.30 -9.31 -14.71
C GLN A 118 6.15 -10.64 -13.98
N VAL A 119 5.01 -10.80 -13.29
CA VAL A 119 4.08 -11.89 -13.66
C VAL A 119 3.87 -11.79 -15.18
N PRO A 120 4.08 -12.85 -15.98
CA PRO A 120 3.88 -12.77 -17.43
C PRO A 120 2.51 -12.14 -17.69
N ILE A 121 2.44 -11.13 -18.55
CA ILE A 121 1.14 -10.53 -18.93
C ILE A 121 0.21 -11.64 -19.42
N ASP A 122 0.75 -12.65 -20.11
CA ASP A 122 0.05 -13.87 -20.53
C ASP A 122 -0.60 -14.64 -19.37
N PHE A 123 -0.05 -14.61 -18.16
CA PHE A 123 -0.64 -15.25 -16.98
C PHE A 123 -1.80 -14.43 -16.41
N VAL A 124 -1.75 -13.11 -16.57
CA VAL A 124 -2.82 -12.16 -16.22
C VAL A 124 -3.92 -12.15 -17.28
N THR A 125 -3.60 -12.41 -18.56
CA THR A 125 -4.59 -12.43 -19.64
C THR A 125 -5.22 -13.81 -19.88
N ASN A 126 -4.51 -14.92 -19.61
CA ASN A 126 -5.01 -16.29 -19.86
C ASN A 126 -5.66 -16.97 -18.65
N ASN A 127 -5.74 -16.30 -17.51
CA ASN A 127 -6.46 -16.80 -16.36
C ASN A 127 -7.73 -15.97 -16.19
N GLU A 128 -8.89 -16.63 -16.26
CA GLU A 128 -10.21 -16.01 -16.16
C GLU A 128 -10.33 -15.13 -14.92
N TYR A 129 -9.64 -15.48 -13.82
CA TYR A 129 -9.60 -14.66 -12.60
C TYR A 129 -8.99 -13.26 -12.84
N PHE A 130 -7.85 -13.19 -13.53
CA PHE A 130 -7.15 -11.92 -13.76
C PHE A 130 -7.82 -11.06 -14.82
N ALA A 131 -8.40 -11.69 -15.85
CA ALA A 131 -9.32 -11.01 -16.75
C ALA A 131 -10.53 -10.47 -15.96
N ASN A 132 -11.14 -11.28 -15.10
CA ASN A 132 -12.24 -10.82 -14.24
C ASN A 132 -11.82 -9.73 -13.24
N ILE A 133 -10.54 -9.66 -12.84
CA ILE A 133 -9.98 -8.61 -11.98
C ILE A 133 -9.93 -7.27 -12.70
N SER A 134 -9.46 -7.26 -13.94
CA SER A 134 -9.39 -6.03 -14.73
C SER A 134 -10.78 -5.57 -15.16
N ILE A 135 -11.71 -6.51 -15.29
CA ILE A 135 -13.07 -6.31 -15.79
C ILE A 135 -14.06 -5.93 -14.68
N TYR A 136 -14.05 -6.67 -13.56
CA TYR A 136 -14.98 -6.52 -12.44
C TYR A 136 -14.24 -6.64 -11.09
N PRO A 137 -13.33 -5.73 -10.75
CA PRO A 137 -12.59 -5.82 -9.48
C PRO A 137 -13.53 -5.88 -8.26
N GLN A 138 -14.72 -5.26 -8.35
CA GLN A 138 -15.77 -5.33 -7.33
C GLN A 138 -16.72 -6.53 -7.39
N LEU A 139 -16.77 -7.29 -8.49
CA LEU A 139 -17.64 -8.48 -8.62
C LEU A 139 -16.89 -9.79 -8.46
N ILE A 140 -15.57 -9.76 -8.33
CA ILE A 140 -14.85 -10.97 -7.95
C ILE A 140 -15.30 -11.33 -6.55
N THR A 141 -16.17 -12.32 -6.53
CA THR A 141 -16.48 -13.13 -5.37
C THR A 141 -15.19 -13.40 -4.62
N ARG A 142 -15.22 -13.16 -3.31
CA ARG A 142 -14.17 -13.36 -2.31
C ARG A 142 -13.51 -14.75 -2.39
N ASP A 143 -12.81 -15.07 -3.47
CA ASP A 143 -12.04 -16.30 -3.54
C ASP A 143 -10.71 -16.03 -2.85
N TYR A 144 -10.72 -16.34 -1.55
CA TYR A 144 -9.55 -16.30 -0.69
C TYR A 144 -8.37 -17.03 -1.33
N ASN A 145 -8.60 -18.13 -2.08
CA ASN A 145 -7.54 -18.94 -2.65
C ASN A 145 -6.87 -18.25 -3.84
N ASP A 146 -7.64 -17.59 -4.70
CA ASP A 146 -7.09 -16.87 -5.84
C ASP A 146 -6.28 -15.66 -5.38
N GLN A 147 -6.76 -14.94 -4.37
CA GLN A 147 -6.01 -13.84 -3.79
C GLN A 147 -4.72 -14.31 -3.11
N VAL A 148 -4.78 -15.41 -2.35
CA VAL A 148 -3.58 -16.04 -1.76
C VAL A 148 -2.61 -16.47 -2.85
N SER A 149 -3.11 -16.97 -3.98
CA SER A 149 -2.27 -17.40 -5.10
C SER A 149 -1.57 -16.20 -5.75
N LEU A 150 -2.28 -15.10 -6.00
CA LEU A 150 -1.69 -13.86 -6.51
C LEU A 150 -0.65 -13.30 -5.54
N ASP A 151 -0.99 -13.14 -4.27
CA ASP A 151 -0.07 -12.61 -3.27
C ASP A 151 1.16 -13.51 -3.12
N GLY A 152 0.97 -14.84 -3.16
CA GLY A 152 2.05 -15.81 -3.19
C GLY A 152 2.99 -15.63 -4.38
N LEU A 153 2.48 -15.33 -5.58
CA LEU A 153 3.28 -15.04 -6.77
C LEU A 153 4.07 -13.73 -6.62
N ILE A 154 3.46 -12.69 -6.04
CA ILE A 154 4.14 -11.42 -5.76
C ILE A 154 5.30 -11.66 -4.78
N ILE A 155 5.02 -12.35 -3.66
CA ILE A 155 6.01 -12.67 -2.62
C ILE A 155 7.16 -13.50 -3.19
N ASP A 156 6.85 -14.58 -3.92
CA ASP A 156 7.86 -15.46 -4.53
C ASP A 156 8.79 -14.70 -5.48
N LYS A 157 8.23 -13.79 -6.30
CA LYS A 157 9.03 -12.96 -7.22
C LYS A 157 9.94 -11.99 -6.47
N VAL A 158 9.42 -11.29 -5.48
CA VAL A 158 10.20 -10.34 -4.66
C VAL A 158 11.35 -11.06 -3.98
N LYS A 159 11.08 -12.23 -3.37
CA LYS A 159 12.09 -13.06 -2.71
C LYS A 159 13.13 -13.61 -3.69
N LYS A 160 12.72 -14.13 -4.86
CA LYS A 160 13.64 -14.63 -5.90
C LYS A 160 14.53 -13.54 -6.47
N ALA A 161 14.02 -12.33 -6.60
CA ALA A 161 14.80 -11.19 -7.05
C ALA A 161 15.75 -10.64 -5.96
N GLY A 162 15.59 -11.08 -4.71
CA GLY A 162 16.41 -10.65 -3.59
C GLY A 162 16.21 -9.17 -3.23
N ILE A 163 15.02 -8.62 -3.47
CA ILE A 163 14.71 -7.26 -3.00
C ILE A 163 14.62 -7.29 -1.49
N LYS A 164 15.58 -6.61 -0.87
CA LYS A 164 15.59 -6.38 0.57
C LYS A 164 14.88 -5.07 0.86
N LEU A 165 13.69 -5.17 1.43
CA LEU A 165 12.95 -4.02 1.94
C LEU A 165 13.54 -3.60 3.29
N THR A 166 14.73 -3.01 3.28
CA THR A 166 15.37 -2.45 4.47
C THR A 166 15.32 -0.93 4.40
N SER A 167 14.74 -0.29 5.41
CA SER A 167 14.62 1.16 5.48
C SER A 167 14.76 1.65 6.92
N ASP A 168 15.53 2.71 7.11
CA ASP A 168 15.59 3.51 8.34
C ASP A 168 14.35 4.41 8.52
N LYS A 169 13.63 4.65 7.42
CA LYS A 169 12.34 5.37 7.40
C LYS A 169 11.16 4.40 7.41
N PRO A 170 9.95 4.86 7.77
CA PRO A 170 8.76 4.04 7.60
C PRO A 170 8.57 3.60 6.15
N VAL A 171 8.14 2.36 5.97
CA VAL A 171 7.83 1.76 4.68
C VAL A 171 6.35 1.99 4.39
N VAL A 172 6.06 2.64 3.26
CA VAL A 172 4.68 2.85 2.80
C VAL A 172 4.39 1.95 1.61
N PHE A 173 3.45 1.03 1.78
CA PHE A 173 2.95 0.21 0.70
C PHE A 173 1.84 0.96 -0.05
N THR A 174 2.00 1.10 -1.35
CA THR A 174 1.07 1.79 -2.27
C THR A 174 0.84 0.91 -3.51
N GLY A 175 0.00 1.34 -4.43
CA GLY A 175 -0.30 0.61 -5.66
C GLY A 175 -1.66 -0.07 -5.59
N ASP A 176 -2.12 -0.58 -6.72
CA ASP A 176 -3.48 -1.06 -6.85
C ASP A 176 -3.82 -2.21 -5.92
N ARG A 177 -2.85 -3.09 -5.64
CA ARG A 177 -3.05 -4.20 -4.72
C ARG A 177 -3.50 -3.72 -3.33
N PHE A 178 -3.01 -2.56 -2.88
CA PHE A 178 -3.37 -1.95 -1.60
C PHE A 178 -4.58 -0.99 -1.70
N ALA A 179 -4.86 -0.44 -2.88
CA ALA A 179 -5.94 0.51 -3.13
C ALA A 179 -7.32 -0.13 -3.40
N ARG A 180 -7.36 -1.42 -3.73
CA ARG A 180 -8.59 -2.21 -3.90
C ARG A 180 -9.49 -2.22 -2.66
N ARG A 181 -10.79 -1.99 -2.83
CA ARG A 181 -11.77 -1.87 -1.72
C ARG A 181 -12.46 -3.18 -1.35
N ASP A 182 -12.42 -4.14 -2.25
CA ASP A 182 -13.09 -5.45 -2.22
C ASP A 182 -12.42 -6.46 -1.29
N TYR A 183 -11.17 -6.25 -0.89
CA TYR A 183 -10.44 -7.16 0.00
C TYR A 183 -10.42 -6.73 1.46
N GLU A 184 -10.53 -7.73 2.33
CA GLU A 184 -10.35 -7.57 3.77
C GLU A 184 -8.94 -7.05 4.08
N THR A 185 -8.86 -6.12 5.03
CA THR A 185 -7.62 -5.45 5.43
C THR A 185 -6.52 -6.43 5.82
N VAL A 186 -6.91 -7.57 6.37
CA VAL A 186 -6.04 -8.69 6.78
C VAL A 186 -5.10 -9.14 5.65
N PHE A 187 -5.61 -9.25 4.42
CA PHE A 187 -4.77 -9.64 3.29
C PHE A 187 -3.69 -8.62 2.98
N LYS A 188 -4.03 -7.32 3.08
CA LYS A 188 -3.08 -6.24 2.83
C LYS A 188 -1.95 -6.26 3.86
N TYR A 189 -2.30 -6.43 5.14
CA TYR A 189 -1.32 -6.54 6.21
C TYR A 189 -0.45 -7.80 6.10
N SER A 190 -1.05 -8.94 5.73
CA SER A 190 -0.33 -10.20 5.55
C SER A 190 0.67 -10.11 4.39
N LEU A 191 0.24 -9.57 3.25
CA LEU A 191 1.14 -9.31 2.12
C LEU A 191 2.28 -8.37 2.51
N ALA A 192 1.99 -7.26 3.20
CA ALA A 192 3.02 -6.33 3.66
C ALA A 192 4.04 -7.01 4.58
N LEU A 193 3.60 -7.86 5.50
CA LEU A 193 4.48 -8.63 6.39
C LEU A 193 5.37 -9.59 5.59
N ASP A 194 4.79 -10.33 4.64
CA ASP A 194 5.50 -11.36 3.86
C ASP A 194 6.50 -10.82 2.83
N LEU A 195 6.34 -9.55 2.44
CA LEU A 195 7.26 -8.86 1.53
C LEU A 195 8.60 -8.51 2.18
N PHE A 196 8.65 -8.35 3.50
CA PHE A 196 9.92 -8.22 4.21
C PHE A 196 10.60 -9.58 4.28
N ASP A 197 11.86 -9.70 3.86
CA ASP A 197 12.61 -10.96 3.86
C ASP A 197 13.74 -11.01 4.89
N SER A 198 14.03 -9.87 5.51
CA SER A 198 15.19 -9.67 6.37
C SER A 198 14.75 -9.45 7.83
N PRO A 199 15.53 -9.91 8.83
CA PRO A 199 15.27 -9.57 10.22
C PRO A 199 15.40 -8.06 10.48
N GLY A 200 14.52 -7.50 11.30
CA GLY A 200 14.52 -6.07 11.62
C GLY A 200 13.18 -5.53 12.13
N TYR A 201 13.13 -4.22 12.36
CA TYR A 201 11.90 -3.47 12.67
C TYR A 201 11.48 -2.61 11.50
N TYR A 202 10.21 -2.69 11.17
CA TYR A 202 9.64 -1.99 10.04
C TYR A 202 8.40 -1.22 10.50
N TYR A 203 8.47 0.10 10.42
CA TYR A 203 7.28 0.94 10.58
C TYR A 203 6.48 0.89 9.29
N VAL A 204 5.32 0.25 9.34
CA VAL A 204 4.53 -0.05 8.15
C VAL A 204 3.37 0.92 8.03
N LYS A 205 3.21 1.45 6.83
CA LYS A 205 2.09 2.29 6.42
C LYS A 205 1.46 1.73 5.16
N ILE A 206 0.16 1.94 4.99
CA ILE A 206 -0.57 1.56 3.78
C ILE A 206 -1.26 2.78 3.18
N ASP A 207 -0.97 3.04 1.91
CA ASP A 207 -1.60 4.06 1.10
C ASP A 207 -2.67 3.43 0.20
N LYS A 208 -3.93 3.53 0.63
CA LYS A 208 -5.08 2.98 -0.10
C LYS A 208 -5.54 3.88 -1.25
N ASN A 209 -4.97 5.08 -1.40
CA ASN A 209 -5.41 6.07 -2.37
C ASN A 209 -4.31 6.44 -3.37
N ASN A 210 -3.13 5.82 -3.30
CA ASN A 210 -1.95 6.23 -4.05
C ASN A 210 -1.60 7.72 -3.81
N ALA A 211 -1.91 8.23 -2.62
CA ALA A 211 -1.66 9.59 -2.20
C ALA A 211 -0.17 9.98 -2.28
N VAL A 212 0.75 9.04 -2.02
CA VAL A 212 2.21 9.25 -2.18
C VAL A 212 2.54 9.64 -3.62
N LEU A 213 2.05 8.86 -4.59
CA LEU A 213 2.31 9.11 -6.01
C LEU A 213 1.67 10.41 -6.47
N LEU A 214 0.41 10.63 -6.09
CA LEU A 214 -0.35 11.82 -6.47
C LEU A 214 0.26 13.10 -5.88
N ALA A 215 0.65 13.07 -4.61
CA ALA A 215 1.33 14.19 -3.96
C ALA A 215 2.67 14.50 -4.63
N GLN A 216 3.44 13.47 -4.99
CA GLN A 216 4.71 13.65 -5.68
C GLN A 216 4.53 14.19 -7.11
N LEU A 217 3.50 13.76 -7.83
CA LEU A 217 3.16 14.29 -9.15
C LEU A 217 2.79 15.78 -9.09
N ILE A 218 1.99 16.17 -8.09
CA ILE A 218 1.62 17.57 -7.85
C ILE A 218 2.86 18.41 -7.50
N LYS A 219 3.76 17.87 -6.67
CA LYS A 219 5.02 18.53 -6.30
C LYS A 219 5.97 18.70 -7.50
N GLU A 220 6.01 17.73 -8.41
CA GLU A 220 6.79 17.82 -9.66
C GLU A 220 6.23 18.92 -10.57
N TYR A 221 4.90 19.07 -10.63
CA TYR A 221 4.26 20.15 -11.39
C TYR A 221 4.52 21.53 -10.78
N ASN A 222 4.36 21.66 -9.46
CA ASN A 222 4.61 22.90 -8.73
C ASN A 222 5.20 22.60 -7.34
N PRO A 223 6.51 22.81 -7.14
CA PRO A 223 7.19 22.52 -5.87
C PRO A 223 6.67 23.32 -4.66
N ASN A 224 5.93 24.40 -4.89
CA ASN A 224 5.36 25.23 -3.82
C ASN A 224 4.04 24.67 -3.27
N ILE A 225 3.42 23.71 -3.96
CA ILE A 225 2.20 23.07 -3.47
C ILE A 225 2.59 21.98 -2.47
N ASN A 226 2.09 22.10 -1.25
CA ASN A 226 2.25 21.07 -0.23
C ASN A 226 0.97 20.26 -0.10
N VAL A 227 1.06 18.95 -0.34
CA VAL A 227 -0.06 18.03 -0.25
C VAL A 227 0.05 17.24 1.06
N ASP A 228 -0.82 17.52 2.02
CA ASP A 228 -0.87 16.77 3.27
C ASP A 228 -1.53 15.40 3.06
N THR A 229 -0.75 14.33 3.24
CA THR A 229 -1.18 12.94 3.12
C THR A 229 -1.32 12.23 4.47
N SER A 230 -1.06 12.92 5.58
CA SER A 230 -0.96 12.33 6.93
C SER A 230 -2.26 11.66 7.40
N GLN A 231 -3.41 12.22 7.03
CA GLN A 231 -4.74 11.69 7.38
C GLN A 231 -5.24 10.62 6.39
N ILE A 232 -4.53 10.44 5.27
CA ILE A 232 -4.95 9.56 4.16
C ILE A 232 -4.19 8.24 4.19
N ILE A 233 -2.90 8.31 4.55
CA ILE A 233 -2.03 7.15 4.67
C ILE A 233 -2.25 6.51 6.04
N GLU A 234 -2.60 5.23 6.02
CA GLU A 234 -2.87 4.47 7.23
C GLU A 234 -1.56 4.08 7.92
N ASN A 235 -1.47 4.36 9.23
CA ASN A 235 -0.41 3.79 10.08
C ASN A 235 -0.82 2.37 10.51
N VAL A 236 -0.20 1.36 9.91
CA VAL A 236 -0.49 -0.05 10.24
C VAL A 236 0.11 -0.41 11.59
N GLY A 237 1.35 0.02 11.84
CA GLY A 237 2.06 -0.24 13.08
C GLY A 237 3.49 -0.66 12.81
N THR A 238 4.07 -1.41 13.75
CA THR A 238 5.46 -1.89 13.65
C THR A 238 5.49 -3.40 13.49
N PHE A 239 6.20 -3.88 12.47
CA PHE A 239 6.51 -5.31 12.30
C PHE A 239 7.94 -5.58 12.73
N ALA A 240 8.12 -6.56 13.60
CA ALA A 240 9.38 -7.01 14.16
C ALA A 240 9.66 -8.43 13.67
N ILE A 241 10.52 -8.57 12.67
CA ILE A 241 10.92 -9.88 12.15
C ILE A 241 12.18 -10.30 12.89
N VAL A 242 12.03 -11.22 13.84
CA VAL A 242 13.06 -11.58 14.83
C VAL A 242 13.13 -13.10 15.02
N PRO A 243 13.64 -13.86 14.04
CA PRO A 243 13.67 -15.32 14.12
C PRO A 243 14.33 -15.86 15.40
N GLY A 244 13.70 -16.85 16.03
CA GLY A 244 14.18 -17.50 17.26
C GLY A 244 13.62 -16.93 18.56
N ASP A 245 14.13 -17.41 19.70
CA ASP A 245 13.67 -16.96 21.01
C ASP A 245 14.01 -15.48 21.23
N THR A 246 13.03 -14.72 21.71
CA THR A 246 13.08 -13.26 21.77
C THR A 246 12.60 -12.76 23.11
N GLU A 247 13.46 -12.00 23.80
CA GLU A 247 13.12 -11.27 25.03
C GLU A 247 12.77 -9.83 24.66
N VAL A 248 11.64 -9.33 25.15
CA VAL A 248 11.14 -7.99 24.85
C VAL A 248 10.80 -7.26 26.14
N LEU A 249 11.31 -6.03 26.27
CA LEU A 249 10.87 -5.07 27.28
C LEU A 249 10.22 -3.89 26.58
N LEU A 250 8.94 -3.67 26.86
CA LEU A 250 8.20 -2.49 26.44
C LEU A 250 8.03 -1.54 27.61
N SER A 251 8.31 -0.26 27.41
CA SER A 251 8.10 0.76 28.44
C SER A 251 7.42 1.98 27.83
N THR A 252 6.37 2.45 28.49
CA THR A 252 5.72 3.72 28.14
C THR A 252 6.43 4.89 28.84
N ALA A 253 6.09 6.13 28.47
CA ALA A 253 6.61 7.33 29.13
C ALA A 253 6.29 7.42 30.64
N LEU A 254 5.37 6.57 31.14
CA LEU A 254 5.00 6.47 32.55
C LEU A 254 5.81 5.39 33.31
N ASP A 255 6.90 4.86 32.70
CA ASP A 255 7.82 3.86 33.26
C ASP A 255 7.19 2.53 33.72
N THR A 256 5.99 2.20 33.24
CA THR A 256 5.44 0.85 33.36
C THR A 256 6.08 -0.06 32.31
N GLY A 257 7.14 -0.76 32.73
CA GLY A 257 7.81 -1.78 31.93
C GLY A 257 7.03 -3.10 31.92
N GLN A 258 6.65 -3.58 30.73
CA GLN A 258 6.12 -4.93 30.52
C GLN A 258 7.17 -5.79 29.83
N PHE A 259 7.47 -6.94 30.41
CA PHE A 259 8.43 -7.90 29.88
C PHE A 259 7.72 -9.10 29.26
N PHE A 260 8.17 -9.52 28.08
CA PHE A 260 7.65 -10.65 27.34
C PHE A 260 8.80 -11.58 26.92
N ASP A 261 8.59 -12.89 27.13
CA ASP A 261 9.46 -13.96 26.61
C ASP A 261 8.70 -14.65 25.47
N ILE A 262 9.05 -14.31 24.23
CA ILE A 262 8.40 -14.78 23.02
C ILE A 262 9.18 -15.99 22.50
N LYS A 263 8.51 -17.15 22.49
CA LYS A 263 9.12 -18.40 22.03
C LYS A 263 9.37 -18.38 20.52
N LYS A 264 10.43 -19.08 20.09
CA LYS A 264 10.72 -19.31 18.68
C LYS A 264 9.51 -19.91 17.92
N SER A 265 9.44 -19.64 16.63
CA SER A 265 8.39 -20.16 15.73
C SER A 265 6.97 -19.75 16.12
N SER A 266 6.81 -18.57 16.73
CA SER A 266 5.53 -17.98 17.09
C SER A 266 5.36 -16.60 16.47
N VAL A 267 4.12 -16.14 16.42
CA VAL A 267 3.80 -14.74 16.12
C VAL A 267 3.10 -14.18 17.34
N PHE A 268 3.55 -13.02 17.81
CA PHE A 268 3.07 -12.38 19.03
C PHE A 268 2.74 -10.92 18.73
N ALA A 269 1.55 -10.46 19.09
CA ALA A 269 1.11 -9.11 18.82
C ALA A 269 0.77 -8.36 20.11
N ILE A 270 0.97 -7.06 20.10
CA ILE A 270 0.70 -6.16 21.21
C ILE A 270 -0.01 -4.94 20.66
N PRO A 271 -1.27 -4.66 21.07
CA PRO A 271 -1.94 -3.44 20.68
C PRO A 271 -1.18 -2.25 21.27
N LEU A 272 -0.84 -1.29 20.43
CA LEU A 272 -0.21 -0.03 20.83
C LEU A 272 -0.97 1.12 20.18
N ASP A 273 -1.20 2.18 20.96
CA ASP A 273 -1.81 3.40 20.47
C ASP A 273 -0.82 4.20 19.60
N ASN A 274 -1.34 4.84 18.56
CA ASN A 274 -0.61 5.75 17.67
C ASN A 274 -0.19 7.03 18.39
N SER A 275 -0.88 7.39 19.49
CA SER A 275 -0.63 8.62 20.24
C SER A 275 0.58 8.54 21.19
N ILE A 276 1.05 7.33 21.49
CA ILE A 276 2.10 7.09 22.51
C ILE A 276 3.32 6.44 21.86
N THR A 277 4.45 7.15 21.89
CA THR A 277 5.75 6.52 21.58
C THR A 277 6.12 5.57 22.71
N THR A 278 6.26 4.29 22.39
CA THR A 278 6.63 3.24 23.34
C THR A 278 8.09 2.88 23.13
N LYS A 279 8.88 2.87 24.20
CA LYS A 279 10.26 2.37 24.14
C LYS A 279 10.24 0.85 24.08
N LEU A 280 10.96 0.31 23.11
CA LEU A 280 11.13 -1.10 22.85
C LEU A 280 12.61 -1.47 23.03
N SER A 281 12.88 -2.45 23.88
CA SER A 281 14.17 -3.12 23.97
C SER A 281 13.98 -4.59 23.67
N VAL A 282 14.69 -5.09 22.68
CA VAL A 282 14.61 -6.49 22.24
C VAL A 282 15.97 -7.13 22.27
N LYS A 283 16.00 -8.36 22.76
CA LYS A 283 17.16 -9.22 22.75
C LYS A 283 16.82 -10.50 22.02
N ASN A 284 17.47 -10.68 20.88
CA ASN A 284 17.31 -11.85 20.02
C ASN A 284 18.64 -12.17 19.32
N LYS A 285 18.93 -13.46 19.10
CA LYS A 285 20.21 -13.88 18.52
C LYS A 285 20.44 -13.41 17.07
N SER A 286 19.37 -13.28 16.29
CA SER A 286 19.43 -12.92 14.86
C SER A 286 19.66 -11.43 14.61
N ILE A 287 19.09 -10.56 15.46
CA ILE A 287 19.20 -9.10 15.34
C ILE A 287 20.08 -8.45 16.42
N GLY A 288 20.53 -9.23 17.41
CA GLY A 288 21.27 -8.73 18.56
C GLY A 288 20.38 -8.09 19.63
N ASN A 289 20.92 -7.09 20.31
CA ASN A 289 20.18 -6.24 21.22
C ASN A 289 19.82 -4.96 20.49
N LEU A 290 18.53 -4.63 20.44
CA LEU A 290 18.05 -3.47 19.72
C LEU A 290 17.12 -2.67 20.61
N GLU A 291 17.43 -1.38 20.76
CA GLU A 291 16.62 -0.42 21.49
C GLU A 291 16.08 0.64 20.53
N GLY A 292 14.81 1.01 20.68
CA GLY A 292 14.18 2.00 19.82
C GLY A 292 12.84 2.48 20.35
N GLY A 293 12.32 3.58 19.79
CA GLY A 293 10.96 4.04 20.06
C GLY A 293 10.03 3.54 18.97
N VAL A 294 9.07 2.69 19.31
CA VAL A 294 8.02 2.23 18.40
C VAL A 294 6.75 3.07 18.54
N VAL A 295 6.00 3.17 17.46
CA VAL A 295 4.69 3.80 17.42
C VAL A 295 3.67 2.74 17.05
N GLY A 296 2.49 2.84 17.67
CA GLY A 296 1.36 1.99 17.34
C GLY A 296 0.83 2.20 15.92
N GLY A 297 -0.22 1.45 15.63
CA GLY A 297 -0.97 1.54 14.38
C GLY A 297 -2.32 0.86 14.55
N THR A 298 -3.01 0.65 13.44
CA THR A 298 -4.20 -0.23 13.41
C THR A 298 -3.91 -1.61 14.02
N LEU A 299 -2.70 -2.14 13.86
CA LEU A 299 -2.24 -3.42 14.42
C LEU A 299 -1.34 -3.30 15.66
N GLY A 300 -0.85 -2.11 16.01
CA GLY A 300 0.13 -1.95 17.08
C GLY A 300 1.52 -2.49 16.71
N LEU A 301 2.02 -3.45 17.48
CA LEU A 301 3.34 -4.08 17.31
C LEU A 301 3.19 -5.60 17.12
N LEU A 302 3.74 -6.12 16.03
CA LEU A 302 3.72 -7.54 15.71
C LEU A 302 5.14 -8.10 15.68
N PHE A 303 5.42 -9.13 16.47
CA PHE A 303 6.63 -9.92 16.46
C PHE A 303 6.42 -11.22 15.69
N ASP A 304 7.30 -11.50 14.75
CA ASP A 304 7.37 -12.78 14.05
C ASP A 304 8.72 -13.45 14.33
N THR A 305 8.68 -14.54 15.09
CA THR A 305 9.88 -15.30 15.47
C THR A 305 10.12 -16.54 14.61
N ARG A 306 9.37 -16.71 13.52
CA ARG A 306 9.49 -17.85 12.62
C ARG A 306 10.72 -17.70 11.71
N GLU A 307 11.53 -18.76 11.64
CA GLU A 307 12.67 -18.83 10.72
C GLU A 307 12.21 -18.94 9.25
N VAL A 308 11.10 -19.63 9.01
CA VAL A 308 10.53 -19.83 7.67
C VAL A 308 9.04 -19.50 7.71
N ARG A 309 8.61 -18.59 6.85
CA ARG A 309 7.21 -18.31 6.55
C ARG A 309 6.80 -19.13 5.34
N THR A 310 6.15 -20.26 5.60
CA THR A 310 5.90 -21.28 4.56
C THR A 310 4.56 -21.11 3.86
N GLN A 311 3.58 -20.41 4.45
CA GLN A 311 2.22 -20.32 3.89
C GLN A 311 1.51 -19.01 4.27
N LEU A 312 1.24 -18.16 3.28
CA LEU A 312 0.47 -16.91 3.43
C LEU A 312 -0.91 -17.13 4.09
N ILE A 313 -1.55 -18.28 3.89
CA ILE A 313 -2.81 -18.65 4.56
C ILE A 313 -2.65 -18.64 6.09
N SER A 314 -1.50 -19.12 6.58
CA SER A 314 -1.22 -19.10 8.02
C SER A 314 -1.10 -17.68 8.55
N ASP A 315 -0.46 -16.80 7.77
CA ASP A 315 -0.29 -15.38 8.10
C ASP A 315 -1.63 -14.64 8.11
N ILE A 316 -2.50 -14.92 7.13
CA ILE A 316 -3.86 -14.38 7.09
C ILE A 316 -4.68 -14.84 8.29
N LYS A 317 -4.55 -16.11 8.73
CA LYS A 317 -5.26 -16.61 9.92
C LYS A 317 -4.78 -15.90 11.19
N ILE A 318 -3.47 -15.77 11.34
CA ILE A 318 -2.83 -15.07 12.47
C ILE A 318 -3.31 -13.61 12.51
N MET A 319 -3.26 -12.94 11.38
CA MET A 319 -3.64 -11.54 11.25
C MET A 319 -5.15 -11.31 11.49
N ASN A 320 -6.00 -12.25 11.06
CA ASN A 320 -7.43 -12.26 11.39
C ASN A 320 -7.69 -12.35 12.90
N VAL A 321 -6.97 -13.23 13.59
CA VAL A 321 -7.11 -13.39 15.05
C VAL A 321 -6.70 -12.09 15.74
N PHE A 322 -5.57 -11.51 15.37
CA PHE A 322 -5.09 -10.25 15.95
C PHE A 322 -6.05 -9.09 15.74
N MET A 323 -6.58 -8.92 14.53
CA MET A 323 -7.56 -7.85 14.29
C MET A 323 -8.81 -8.00 15.17
N ARG A 324 -9.27 -9.23 15.42
CA ARG A 324 -10.38 -9.48 16.34
C ARG A 324 -10.03 -9.15 17.78
N GLU A 325 -8.86 -9.57 18.25
CA GLU A 325 -8.39 -9.27 19.61
C GLU A 325 -8.24 -7.77 19.85
N ILE A 326 -7.73 -7.03 18.85
CA ILE A 326 -7.64 -5.56 18.91
C ILE A 326 -9.03 -4.94 18.95
N GLU A 327 -9.95 -5.37 18.09
CA GLU A 327 -11.33 -4.87 18.11
C GLU A 327 -12.03 -5.13 19.46
N GLU A 328 -11.83 -6.30 20.06
CA GLU A 328 -12.38 -6.64 21.38
C GLU A 328 -11.75 -5.79 22.49
N ALA A 329 -10.43 -5.60 22.47
CA ALA A 329 -9.72 -4.75 23.44
C ALA A 329 -10.15 -3.28 23.34
N VAL A 330 -10.43 -2.78 22.13
CA VAL A 330 -10.89 -1.41 21.89
C VAL A 330 -12.37 -1.24 22.24
N LYS A 331 -13.23 -2.24 21.99
CA LYS A 331 -14.66 -2.23 22.36
C LYS A 331 -14.93 -2.47 23.85
N GLY A 332 -13.94 -3.04 24.57
CA GLY A 332 -13.99 -3.29 26.01
C GLY A 332 -13.69 -2.05 26.89
N ILE A 333 -13.57 -0.87 26.28
CA ILE A 333 -13.46 0.46 26.90
C ILE A 333 -14.73 1.25 26.56
#